data_AF-A0A1V4X3W5-F1
#
_entry.id   AF-A0A1V4X3W5-F1
#
_cell.length_a   1.000
_cell.length_b   1.000
_cell.length_c   1.000
_cell.angle_alpha   90.00
_cell.angle_beta   90.00
_cell.angle_gamma   90.00
#
_symmetry.space_group_name_H-M   'P 1'
#
loop_
_entity.id
_entity.type
_entity.pdbx_description
1 polymer ?
#
loop_
_entity_poly.entity_id
_entity_poly.type
_entity_poly.pdbx_seq_one_letter_code
_entity_poly.pdbx_strand_id
1 'polypeptide(L)'
;MKYAYILTAGQAHDLRFVADDYTPVSGETVADGDILPDIETLHEASYFAARAAAALKILAQEALDRSDITILRCYENAVTVPAAWQTYRTELRAIVSGTSPATELPARPEYPEGT
;
A
#
# COMPACT_ATOMS: atom_id res chain seq x y z
N MET A 1 33.11 15.72 3.91
CA MET A 1 32.65 14.46 3.32
C MET A 1 31.32 14.74 2.68
N LYS A 2 31.17 14.51 1.37
CA LYS A 2 29.93 14.80 0.63
C LYS A 2 29.11 13.55 0.46
N TYR A 3 27.80 13.72 0.40
CA TYR A 3 26.88 12.65 0.03
C TYR A 3 25.85 13.15 -0.99
N ALA A 4 25.47 12.24 -1.88
CA ALA A 4 24.41 12.44 -2.86
C ALA A 4 23.21 11.55 -2.49
N TYR A 5 21.99 12.06 -2.71
CA TYR A 5 20.74 11.35 -2.45
C TYR A 5 19.65 11.83 -3.41
N ILE A 6 18.60 11.03 -3.58
CA ILE A 6 17.43 11.38 -4.39
C ILE A 6 16.28 11.78 -3.47
N LEU A 7 15.55 12.84 -3.84
CA LEU A 7 14.33 13.27 -3.14
C LEU A 7 13.10 12.84 -3.93
N THR A 8 12.20 12.09 -3.31
CA THR A 8 10.86 11.81 -3.84
C THR A 8 9.83 12.10 -2.76
N ALA A 9 8.86 12.96 -3.06
CA ALA A 9 7.82 13.39 -2.12
C ALA A 9 8.37 13.91 -0.76
N GLY A 10 9.53 14.59 -0.78
CA GLY A 10 10.18 15.11 0.43
C GLY A 10 11.00 14.08 1.22
N GLN A 11 11.18 12.86 0.68
CA GLN A 11 11.90 11.77 1.33
C GLN A 11 13.23 11.47 0.60
N ALA A 12 14.32 11.40 1.35
CA ALA A 12 15.65 11.07 0.84
C ALA A 12 15.85 9.55 0.71
N HIS A 13 16.37 9.08 -0.42
CA HIS A 13 16.73 7.68 -0.67
C HIS A 13 18.01 7.59 -1.54
N ASP A 14 18.55 6.38 -1.70
CA ASP A 14 19.77 6.08 -2.46
C ASP A 14 20.99 6.92 -2.03
N LEU A 15 21.17 7.07 -0.71
CA LEU A 15 22.26 7.85 -0.15
C LEU A 15 23.62 7.18 -0.39
N ARG A 16 24.56 7.93 -0.99
CA ARG A 16 25.92 7.47 -1.25
C ARG A 16 26.95 8.54 -0.93
N PHE A 17 28.09 8.12 -0.39
CA PHE A 17 29.24 9.00 -0.22
C PHE A 17 29.89 9.27 -1.58
N VAL A 18 30.18 10.54 -1.84
CA VAL A 18 30.75 10.99 -3.12
C VAL A 18 32.00 11.82 -2.87
N ALA A 19 32.87 11.85 -3.89
CA ALA A 19 34.06 12.69 -3.88
C ALA A 19 33.69 14.18 -3.92
N ASP A 20 34.62 15.05 -3.53
CA ASP A 20 34.37 16.49 -3.45
C ASP A 20 34.11 17.15 -4.81
N ASP A 21 34.60 16.52 -5.89
CA ASP A 21 34.43 16.91 -7.29
C ASP A 21 33.22 16.26 -7.97
N TYR A 22 32.38 15.54 -7.22
CA TYR A 22 31.21 14.86 -7.76
C TYR A 22 30.17 15.84 -8.30
N THR A 23 29.69 15.57 -9.51
CA THR A 23 28.58 16.28 -10.15
C THR A 23 27.29 15.46 -10.06
N PRO A 24 26.21 15.98 -9.45
CA PRO A 24 24.95 15.24 -9.34
C PRO A 24 24.33 14.97 -10.71
N VAL A 25 23.77 13.76 -10.86
CA VAL A 25 22.90 13.44 -11.99
C VAL A 25 21.50 14.01 -11.76
N SER A 26 20.70 14.11 -12.83
CA SER A 26 19.36 14.68 -12.77
C SER A 26 18.49 13.96 -11.70
N GLY A 27 17.95 14.73 -10.76
CA GLY A 27 17.16 14.22 -9.64
C GLY A 27 17.93 14.00 -8.34
N GLU A 28 19.26 14.10 -8.36
CA GLU A 28 20.08 14.00 -7.16
C GLU A 28 20.35 15.35 -6.51
N THR A 29 20.34 15.34 -5.18
CA THR A 29 20.73 16.45 -4.32
C THR A 29 22.05 16.09 -3.65
N VAL A 30 22.99 17.05 -3.60
CA VAL A 30 24.28 16.90 -2.91
C VAL A 30 24.25 17.79 -1.68
N ALA A 31 24.70 17.25 -0.55
CA ALA A 31 24.85 18.01 0.68
C ALA A 31 26.26 17.81 1.27
N ASP A 32 26.75 18.87 1.92
CA ASP A 32 28.04 18.94 2.60
C ASP A 32 27.85 18.74 4.11
N GLY A 33 28.64 17.87 4.73
CA GLY A 33 28.83 17.84 6.19
C GLY A 33 28.00 16.82 6.99
N ASP A 34 28.43 16.60 8.23
CA ASP A 34 28.08 15.53 9.21
C ASP A 34 26.60 15.38 9.59
N ILE A 35 25.71 16.16 8.99
CA ILE A 35 24.27 16.07 9.22
C ILE A 35 23.73 15.15 8.15
N LEU A 36 23.63 13.86 8.47
CA LEU A 36 22.76 12.98 7.70
C LEU A 36 21.35 13.58 7.71
N PRO A 37 20.61 13.55 6.59
CA PRO A 37 19.16 13.77 6.66
C PRO A 37 18.60 12.82 7.72
N ASP A 38 17.48 13.19 8.35
CA ASP A 38 16.86 12.34 9.37
C ASP A 38 16.30 11.06 8.74
N ILE A 39 17.21 10.12 8.50
CA ILE A 39 16.98 8.81 7.88
C ILE A 39 16.17 7.95 8.84
N GLU A 40 16.30 8.17 10.15
CA GLU A 40 15.64 7.39 11.20
C GLU A 40 14.12 7.60 11.13
N THR A 41 13.65 8.86 11.07
CA THR A 41 12.21 9.14 10.93
C THR A 41 11.64 8.71 9.56
N LEU A 42 12.45 8.73 8.50
CA LEU A 42 12.04 8.25 7.17
C LEU A 42 11.93 6.72 7.09
N HIS A 43 12.85 6.01 7.72
CA HIS A 43 12.84 4.54 7.75
C HIS A 43 11.68 4.02 8.59
N GLU A 44 11.40 4.69 9.72
CA GLU A 44 10.26 4.37 10.57
C GLU A 44 8.93 4.56 9.85
N ALA A 45 8.68 5.73 9.25
CA ALA A 45 7.41 6.02 8.57
C ALA A 45 7.15 5.07 7.39
N SER A 46 8.17 4.81 6.56
CA SER A 46 8.05 3.88 5.43
C SER A 46 7.85 2.43 5.90
N TYR A 47 8.54 2.01 6.96
CA TYR A 47 8.36 0.69 7.57
C TYR A 47 6.96 0.51 8.16
N PHE A 48 6.44 1.51 8.87
CA PHE A 48 5.08 1.47 9.41
C PHE A 48 4.03 1.41 8.29
N ALA A 49 4.19 2.19 7.22
CA ALA A 49 3.31 2.14 6.06
C ALA A 49 3.35 0.77 5.35
N ALA A 50 4.54 0.20 5.14
CA ALA A 50 4.70 -1.12 4.54
C ALA A 50 4.06 -2.22 5.41
N ARG A 51 4.24 -2.13 6.74
CA ARG A 51 3.65 -3.08 7.70
C ARG A 51 2.12 -2.94 7.76
N ALA A 52 1.59 -1.73 7.72
CA ALA A 52 0.16 -1.47 7.65
C ALA A 52 -0.45 -2.02 6.34
N ALA A 53 0.20 -1.78 5.20
CA ALA A 53 -0.22 -2.33 3.91
C ALA A 53 -0.20 -3.86 3.90
N ALA A 54 0.82 -4.49 4.50
CA ALA A 54 0.89 -5.94 4.64
C ALA A 54 -0.24 -6.49 5.53
N ALA A 55 -0.53 -5.85 6.65
CA ALA A 55 -1.66 -6.20 7.51
C ALA A 55 -3.00 -6.06 6.78
N LEU A 56 -3.18 -4.97 6.01
CA LEU A 56 -4.39 -4.72 5.24
C LEU A 56 -4.62 -5.80 4.17
N LYS A 57 -3.57 -6.30 3.51
CA LYS A 57 -3.67 -7.42 2.56
C LYS A 57 -4.19 -8.70 3.22
N ILE A 58 -3.71 -9.03 4.43
CA ILE A 58 -4.18 -10.19 5.18
C ILE A 58 -5.66 -10.04 5.50
N LEU A 59 -6.06 -8.90 6.05
CA LEU A 59 -7.46 -8.63 6.39
C LEU A 59 -8.37 -8.64 5.15
N ALA A 60 -7.89 -8.15 4.00
CA ALA A 60 -8.64 -8.16 2.77
C ALA A 60 -8.83 -9.58 2.21
N GLN A 61 -7.81 -10.44 2.36
CA GLN A 61 -7.92 -11.86 2.01
C GLN A 61 -8.93 -12.58 2.90
N GLU A 62 -8.86 -12.39 4.22
CA GLU A 62 -9.85 -12.97 5.14
C GLU A 62 -11.28 -12.51 4.83
N ALA A 63 -11.45 -11.25 4.43
CA ALA A 63 -12.74 -10.71 4.01
C ALA A 63 -13.23 -11.32 2.68
N LEU A 64 -12.33 -11.62 1.74
CA LEU A 64 -12.66 -12.35 0.51
C LEU A 64 -13.12 -13.78 0.83
N ASP A 65 -12.35 -14.50 1.66
CA ASP A 65 -12.67 -15.87 2.06
C ASP A 65 -14.02 -15.92 2.78
N ARG A 66 -14.26 -14.97 3.69
CA ARG A 66 -15.55 -14.86 4.40
C ARG A 66 -16.71 -14.49 3.49
N SER A 67 -16.47 -13.72 2.42
CA SER A 67 -17.53 -13.34 1.49
C SER A 67 -17.82 -14.40 0.43
N ASP A 68 -16.98 -15.42 0.28
CA ASP A 68 -17.23 -16.54 -0.63
C ASP A 68 -18.51 -17.29 -0.26
N ILE A 69 -18.82 -17.45 1.03
CA ILE A 69 -20.06 -18.11 1.44
C ILE A 69 -21.30 -17.38 0.92
N THR A 70 -21.30 -16.04 0.91
CA THR A 70 -22.42 -15.25 0.37
C THR A 70 -22.57 -15.48 -1.13
N ILE A 71 -21.45 -15.54 -1.86
CA ILE A 71 -21.47 -15.80 -3.32
C ILE A 71 -21.98 -17.20 -3.61
N LEU A 72 -21.56 -18.19 -2.84
CA LEU A 72 -22.03 -19.57 -2.97
C LEU A 72 -23.54 -19.66 -2.71
N ARG A 73 -24.04 -19.04 -1.64
CA ARG A 73 -25.49 -19.04 -1.35
C ARG A 73 -26.32 -18.31 -2.38
N CYS A 74 -25.82 -17.19 -2.92
CA CYS A 74 -26.45 -16.53 -4.07
C CYS A 74 -26.62 -17.50 -5.24
N TYR A 75 -25.55 -18.24 -5.57
CA TYR A 75 -25.59 -19.22 -6.64
C TYR A 75 -26.56 -20.37 -6.36
N GLU A 76 -26.51 -20.95 -5.15
CA GLU A 76 -27.39 -22.06 -4.74
C GLU A 76 -28.87 -21.70 -4.77
N ASN A 77 -29.23 -20.48 -4.34
CA ASN A 77 -30.61 -20.01 -4.31
C ASN A 77 -31.04 -19.33 -5.62
N ALA A 78 -30.23 -19.40 -6.68
CA ALA A 78 -30.45 -18.69 -7.95
C ALA A 78 -30.72 -17.18 -7.77
N VAL A 79 -30.12 -16.58 -6.75
CA VAL A 79 -30.15 -15.14 -6.46
C VAL A 79 -28.97 -14.47 -7.17
N THR A 80 -29.26 -13.44 -7.97
CA THR A 80 -28.21 -12.64 -8.59
C THR A 80 -27.38 -11.92 -7.54
N VAL A 81 -26.05 -12.06 -7.59
CA VAL A 81 -25.15 -11.35 -6.67
C VAL A 81 -25.33 -9.83 -6.84
N PRO A 82 -25.72 -9.09 -5.80
CA PRO A 82 -25.95 -7.65 -5.90
C PRO A 82 -24.70 -6.89 -6.35
N ALA A 83 -24.89 -5.80 -7.10
CA ALA A 83 -23.77 -4.98 -7.60
C ALA A 83 -22.86 -4.49 -6.47
N ALA A 84 -23.41 -4.14 -5.30
CA ALA A 84 -22.63 -3.74 -4.12
C ALA A 84 -21.63 -4.82 -3.67
N TRP A 85 -22.01 -6.11 -3.73
CA TRP A 85 -21.11 -7.22 -3.41
C TRP A 85 -20.02 -7.42 -4.46
N GLN A 86 -20.34 -7.16 -5.73
CA GLN A 86 -19.36 -7.22 -6.81
C GLN A 86 -18.30 -6.10 -6.65
N THR A 87 -18.74 -4.88 -6.35
CA THR A 87 -17.85 -3.74 -6.05
C THR A 87 -16.98 -4.03 -4.84
N TYR A 88 -17.58 -4.43 -3.71
CA TYR A 88 -16.87 -4.78 -2.48
C TYR A 88 -15.75 -5.81 -2.72
N ARG A 89 -16.06 -6.92 -3.41
CA ARG A 89 -15.06 -7.96 -3.70
C ARG A 89 -14.01 -7.50 -4.71
N THR A 90 -14.34 -6.60 -5.62
CA THR A 90 -13.36 -6.02 -6.56
C THR A 90 -12.35 -5.15 -5.83
N GLU A 91 -12.81 -4.31 -4.89
CA GLU A 91 -11.95 -3.48 -4.05
C GLU A 91 -11.04 -4.32 -3.16
N LEU A 92 -11.57 -5.38 -2.54
CA LEU A 92 -10.75 -6.31 -1.75
C LEU A 92 -9.64 -6.97 -2.59
N ARG A 93 -9.94 -7.41 -3.83
CA ARG A 93 -8.92 -7.97 -4.73
C ARG A 93 -7.88 -6.93 -5.15
N ALA A 94 -8.28 -5.67 -5.32
CA ALA A 94 -7.35 -4.57 -5.60
C ALA A 94 -6.39 -4.34 -4.41
N ILE A 95 -6.89 -4.44 -3.18
CA ILE A 95 -6.06 -4.37 -1.96
C ILE A 95 -5.08 -5.54 -1.89
N VAL A 96 -5.56 -6.78 -2.06
CA VAL A 96 -4.71 -7.99 -2.01
C VAL A 96 -3.60 -7.93 -3.07
N SER A 97 -3.94 -7.54 -4.30
CA SER A 97 -2.96 -7.38 -5.40
C SER A 97 -2.00 -6.21 -5.20
N GLY A 98 -2.26 -5.31 -4.23
CA GLY A 98 -1.45 -4.12 -3.99
C GLY A 98 -1.62 -3.03 -5.05
N THR A 99 -2.72 -3.08 -5.83
CA THR A 99 -3.05 -2.06 -6.83
C THR A 99 -3.95 -0.96 -6.26
N SER A 100 -4.57 -1.21 -5.10
CA SER A 100 -5.39 -0.22 -4.40
C SER A 100 -4.55 0.73 -3.55
N PRO A 101 -4.83 2.05 -3.58
CA PRO A 101 -4.26 3.01 -2.65
C PRO A 101 -4.97 3.05 -1.28
N ALA A 102 -5.95 2.15 -1.04
CA ALA A 102 -6.72 2.14 0.19
C ALA A 102 -5.85 1.85 1.43
N THR A 103 -6.13 2.56 2.51
CA THR A 103 -5.48 2.39 3.82
C THR A 103 -6.34 1.61 4.81
N GLU A 104 -7.61 1.38 4.47
CA GLU A 104 -8.59 0.66 5.28
C GLU A 104 -9.42 -0.30 4.43
N LEU A 105 -10.13 -1.22 5.09
CA LEU A 105 -11.01 -2.15 4.40
C LEU A 105 -12.29 -1.45 3.93
N PRO A 106 -12.80 -1.81 2.74
CA PRO A 106 -14.10 -1.31 2.30
C PRO A 106 -15.22 -1.80 3.23
N ALA A 107 -16.26 -0.99 3.37
CA ALA A 107 -17.42 -1.34 4.17
C ALA A 107 -18.14 -2.55 3.56
N ARG A 108 -18.42 -3.56 4.38
CA ARG A 108 -19.13 -4.76 3.94
C ARG A 108 -20.60 -4.40 3.60
N PRO A 109 -21.10 -4.75 2.41
CA PRO A 109 -22.50 -4.59 2.05
C PRO A 109 -23.44 -5.43 2.93
N GLU A 110 -24.72 -5.08 2.94
CA GLU A 110 -25.76 -5.92 3.55
C GLU A 110 -25.89 -7.26 2.84
N TYR A 111 -26.27 -8.31 3.57
CA TYR A 111 -26.48 -9.62 2.98
C TYR A 111 -27.62 -9.57 1.95
N PRO A 112 -27.47 -10.22 0.79
CA PRO A 112 -28.53 -10.30 -0.21
C PRO A 112 -29.76 -11.01 0.39
N GLU A 113 -30.96 -10.55 0.05
CA GLU A 113 -32.19 -11.23 0.45
C GLU A 113 -32.20 -12.68 -0.07
N GLY A 114 -32.55 -13.63 0.79
CA GLY A 114 -32.57 -15.05 0.43
C GLY A 114 -31.20 -15.73 0.40
N THR A 115 -30.21 -15.20 1.11
CA THR A 115 -28.92 -15.87 1.40
C THR A 115 -28.74 -16.18 2.89
#